data_AF-A0A7R9FAF2-F1
#
_entry.id   AF-A0A7R9FAF2-F1
#
_cell.length_a   1.000
_cell.length_b   1.000
_cell.length_c   1.000
_cell.angle_alpha   90.00
_cell.angle_beta   90.00
_cell.angle_gamma   90.00
#
_symmetry.space_group_name_H-M   'P 1'
#
loop_
_entity.id
_entity.type
_entity.pdbx_description
1 polymer ?
#
loop_
_entity_poly.entity_id
_entity_poly.type
_entity_poly.pdbx_seq_one_letter_code
_entity_poly.pdbx_strand_id
1 'polypeptide(L)'
;MFQLPKQLSLSSLAAKEWIGQRRETIRPWALFINTAHLRAPSSLPRLSKRVVKNIEYFHSNYFFVFLGLIAYCLITSPLLLIAVAASLGACYILSLKNSERKISFMGHELTLVQQYGLIAVCSFPIFYLAGAGAALFWVLGTSFFIIALHASFYNIDAILIPEEDRFDLVIEEV
;
A
#
# COMPACT_ATOMS: atom_id res chain seq x y z
N MET A 1 9.14 28.20 -39.46
CA MET A 1 8.50 26.88 -39.31
C MET A 1 9.00 26.27 -38.01
N PHE A 2 8.25 26.45 -36.92
CA PHE A 2 8.61 25.96 -35.58
C PHE A 2 8.12 24.51 -35.46
N GLN A 3 9.03 23.53 -35.43
CA GLN A 3 8.67 22.14 -35.21
C GLN A 3 8.54 21.88 -33.70
N LEU A 4 7.35 21.46 -33.26
CA LEU A 4 7.13 20.99 -31.89
C LEU A 4 7.89 19.68 -31.64
N PRO A 5 8.48 19.49 -30.45
CA PRO A 5 9.28 18.31 -30.16
C PRO A 5 8.39 17.07 -29.93
N LYS A 6 8.72 15.97 -30.63
CA LYS A 6 8.07 14.64 -30.57
C LYS A 6 8.12 13.93 -29.19
N GLN A 7 8.73 14.55 -28.19
CA GLN A 7 8.99 13.96 -26.88
C GLN A 7 7.77 13.89 -25.94
N LEU A 8 6.69 14.61 -26.24
CA LEU A 8 5.45 14.55 -25.43
C LEU A 8 4.56 13.33 -25.72
N SER A 9 4.75 12.63 -26.85
CA SER A 9 3.92 11.49 -27.26
C SER A 9 4.42 10.16 -26.68
N LEU A 10 5.74 9.96 -26.66
CA LEU A 10 6.37 8.70 -26.23
C LEU A 10 6.19 8.41 -24.74
N SER A 11 6.22 9.43 -23.88
CA SER A 11 5.94 9.29 -22.45
C SER A 11 4.48 8.90 -22.19
N SER A 12 3.53 9.41 -22.97
CA SER A 12 2.11 9.07 -22.84
C SER A 12 1.77 7.66 -23.29
N LEU A 13 2.46 7.14 -24.32
CA LEU A 13 2.34 5.78 -24.82
C LEU A 13 3.00 4.77 -23.89
N ALA A 14 4.26 5.03 -23.49
CA ALA A 14 4.96 4.20 -22.51
C ALA A 14 4.23 4.20 -21.15
N ALA A 15 3.68 5.33 -20.70
CA ALA A 15 2.85 5.38 -19.51
C ALA A 15 1.53 4.63 -19.70
N LYS A 16 0.88 4.70 -20.87
CA LYS A 16 -0.35 3.93 -21.15
C LYS A 16 -0.10 2.43 -21.19
N GLU A 17 0.99 1.97 -21.80
CA GLU A 17 1.38 0.55 -21.82
C GLU A 17 1.78 0.08 -20.43
N TRP A 18 2.54 0.89 -19.67
CA TRP A 18 2.87 0.61 -18.28
C TRP A 18 1.62 0.57 -17.39
N ILE A 19 0.68 1.50 -17.54
CA ILE A 19 -0.61 1.49 -16.83
C ILE A 19 -1.43 0.27 -17.26
N GLY A 20 -1.44 -0.09 -18.54
CA GLY A 20 -2.11 -1.29 -19.07
C GLY A 20 -1.57 -2.57 -18.44
N GLN A 21 -0.25 -2.77 -18.50
CA GLN A 21 0.43 -3.91 -17.88
C GLN A 21 0.25 -3.95 -16.35
N ARG A 22 0.26 -2.80 -15.66
CA ARG A 22 0.00 -2.73 -14.21
C ARG A 22 -1.46 -2.97 -13.86
N ARG A 23 -2.38 -2.59 -14.75
CA ARG A 23 -3.82 -2.89 -14.63
C ARG A 23 -4.12 -4.38 -14.81
N GLU A 24 -3.25 -5.13 -15.48
CA GLU A 24 -3.33 -6.60 -15.49
C GLU A 24 -2.81 -7.24 -14.20
N THR A 25 -1.88 -6.56 -13.50
CA THR A 25 -1.38 -7.01 -12.19
C THR A 25 -2.35 -6.71 -11.05
N ILE A 26 -3.10 -5.59 -11.15
CA ILE A 26 -4.10 -5.18 -10.16
C ILE A 26 -5.43 -5.85 -10.51
N ARG A 27 -6.00 -6.63 -9.57
CA ARG A 27 -7.31 -7.25 -9.81
C ARG A 27 -8.39 -6.16 -9.95
N PRO A 28 -9.38 -6.34 -10.84
CA PRO A 28 -10.43 -5.35 -11.06
C PRO A 28 -11.10 -4.95 -9.75
N TRP A 29 -11.13 -3.66 -9.42
CA TRP A 29 -11.79 -3.16 -8.21
C TRP A 29 -13.29 -3.50 -8.17
N ALA A 30 -13.94 -3.58 -9.34
CA ALA A 30 -15.31 -4.03 -9.47
C ALA A 30 -15.50 -5.47 -8.96
N LEU A 31 -14.50 -6.34 -9.15
CA LEU A 31 -14.49 -7.71 -8.61
C LEU A 31 -14.26 -7.68 -7.10
N PHE A 32 -13.27 -6.90 -6.64
CA PHE A 32 -12.94 -6.77 -5.22
C PHE A 32 -14.11 -6.24 -4.37
N ILE A 33 -14.90 -5.30 -4.88
CA ILE A 33 -16.01 -4.70 -4.12
C ILE A 33 -17.33 -5.46 -4.36
N ASN A 34 -17.34 -6.49 -5.23
CA ASN A 34 -18.56 -7.21 -5.55
C ASN A 34 -19.10 -7.99 -4.34
N THR A 35 -20.16 -7.45 -3.73
CA THR A 35 -20.81 -8.04 -2.56
C THR A 35 -21.59 -9.31 -2.90
N ALA A 36 -21.87 -9.60 -4.16
CA ALA A 36 -22.58 -10.81 -4.58
C ALA A 36 -21.80 -12.10 -4.28
N HIS A 37 -20.48 -12.00 -4.12
CA HIS A 37 -19.62 -13.14 -3.78
C HIS A 37 -19.34 -13.26 -2.27
N LEU A 38 -19.94 -12.42 -1.43
CA LEU A 38 -19.81 -12.53 0.01
C LEU A 38 -20.71 -13.66 0.52
N ARG A 39 -20.09 -14.70 1.08
CA ARG A 39 -20.81 -15.81 1.73
C ARG A 39 -20.11 -16.20 3.03
N ALA A 40 -20.92 -16.50 4.04
CA ALA A 40 -20.39 -17.04 5.29
C ALA A 40 -19.67 -18.38 5.04
N PRO A 41 -18.53 -18.63 5.70
CA PRO A 41 -17.86 -19.93 5.63
C PRO A 41 -18.73 -21.04 6.25
N SER A 42 -18.80 -22.19 5.60
CA SER A 42 -19.49 -23.39 6.10
C SER A 42 -18.73 -24.06 7.25
N SER A 43 -17.39 -23.93 7.28
CA SER A 43 -16.52 -24.56 8.29
C SER A 43 -15.22 -23.79 8.54
N LEU A 44 -14.63 -23.97 9.73
CA LEU A 44 -13.37 -23.32 10.12
C LEU A 44 -12.16 -23.71 9.24
N PRO A 45 -11.99 -24.98 8.81
CA PRO A 45 -10.89 -25.34 7.89
C PRO A 45 -11.05 -24.71 6.50
N ARG A 46 -12.28 -24.46 6.05
CA ARG A 46 -12.52 -23.73 4.79
C ARG A 46 -12.28 -22.24 4.94
N LEU A 47 -12.62 -21.67 6.10
CA LEU A 47 -12.32 -20.27 6.39
C LEU A 47 -10.83 -19.97 6.29
N SER A 48 -9.96 -20.77 6.90
CA SER A 48 -8.51 -20.54 6.84
C SER A 48 -7.96 -20.64 5.40
N LYS A 49 -8.41 -21.65 4.64
CA LYS A 49 -8.05 -21.79 3.21
C LYS A 49 -8.53 -20.59 2.37
N ARG A 50 -9.75 -20.10 2.60
CA ARG A 50 -10.30 -18.92 1.93
C ARG A 50 -9.50 -17.66 2.25
N VAL A 51 -9.15 -17.44 3.51
CA VAL A 51 -8.37 -16.28 3.93
C VAL A 51 -7.01 -16.26 3.21
N VAL A 52 -6.28 -17.38 3.20
CA VAL A 52 -4.97 -17.46 2.52
C VAL A 52 -5.11 -17.20 1.02
N LYS A 53 -6.03 -17.89 0.34
CA LYS A 53 -6.27 -17.69 -1.10
C LYS A 53 -6.68 -16.25 -1.43
N ASN A 54 -7.55 -15.64 -0.63
CA ASN A 54 -8.00 -14.26 -0.83
C ASN A 54 -6.87 -13.25 -0.62
N ILE A 55 -6.02 -13.45 0.40
CA ILE A 55 -4.84 -12.63 0.65
C ILE A 55 -3.90 -12.67 -0.54
N GLU A 56 -3.59 -13.87 -1.06
CA GLU A 56 -2.72 -14.03 -2.23
C GLU A 56 -3.35 -13.42 -3.49
N TYR A 57 -4.65 -13.62 -3.70
CA TYR A 57 -5.34 -13.16 -4.91
C TYR A 57 -5.54 -11.64 -4.96
N PHE A 58 -5.85 -11.00 -3.82
CA PHE A 58 -6.13 -9.56 -3.72
C PHE A 58 -5.03 -8.76 -3.01
N HIS A 59 -3.81 -9.31 -2.87
CA HIS A 59 -2.69 -8.66 -2.18
C HIS A 59 -2.48 -7.19 -2.58
N SER A 60 -2.50 -6.90 -3.88
CA SER A 60 -2.36 -5.52 -4.38
C SER A 60 -3.54 -4.62 -3.99
N ASN A 61 -4.78 -5.10 -4.04
CA ASN A 61 -5.96 -4.33 -3.63
C ASN A 61 -5.91 -4.01 -2.13
N TYR A 62 -5.54 -4.99 -1.29
CA TYR A 62 -5.35 -4.76 0.14
C TYR A 62 -4.24 -3.76 0.44
N PHE A 63 -3.13 -3.81 -0.32
CA PHE A 63 -2.07 -2.83 -0.19
C PHE A 63 -2.56 -1.40 -0.51
N PHE A 64 -3.40 -1.23 -1.53
CA PHE A 64 -4.01 0.08 -1.81
C PHE A 64 -4.99 0.53 -0.72
N VAL A 65 -5.79 -0.37 -0.15
CA VAL A 65 -6.66 -0.05 1.00
C VAL A 65 -5.81 0.43 2.19
N PHE A 66 -4.71 -0.28 2.50
CA PHE A 66 -3.76 0.11 3.54
C PHE A 66 -3.16 1.50 3.28
N LEU A 67 -2.71 1.78 2.04
CA LEU A 67 -2.17 3.08 1.68
C LEU A 67 -3.22 4.20 1.76
N GLY A 68 -4.46 3.91 1.36
CA GLY A 68 -5.60 4.82 1.51
C GLY A 68 -5.88 5.15 2.97
N LEU A 69 -5.80 4.17 3.88
CA LEU A 69 -5.94 4.39 5.32
C LEU A 69 -4.81 5.24 5.91
N ILE A 70 -3.56 5.05 5.46
CA ILE A 70 -2.45 5.93 5.84
C ILE A 70 -2.74 7.37 5.39
N ALA A 71 -3.11 7.56 4.12
CA ALA A 71 -3.38 8.89 3.58
C ALA A 71 -4.55 9.56 4.32
N TYR A 72 -5.63 8.83 4.58
CA TYR A 72 -6.75 9.29 5.40
C TYR A 72 -6.29 9.72 6.81
N CYS A 73 -5.47 8.90 7.48
CA CYS A 73 -4.94 9.20 8.81
C CYS A 73 -4.07 10.47 8.81
N LEU A 74 -3.24 10.65 7.79
CA LEU A 74 -2.41 11.85 7.64
C LEU A 74 -3.24 13.11 7.39
N ILE A 75 -4.26 13.04 6.53
CA ILE A 75 -5.10 14.21 6.20
C ILE A 75 -5.98 14.61 7.38
N THR A 76 -6.47 13.65 8.16
CA THR A 76 -7.32 13.90 9.33
C THR A 76 -6.53 14.40 10.56
N SER A 77 -5.21 14.19 10.59
CA SER A 77 -4.34 14.63 11.69
C SER A 77 -3.40 15.76 11.26
N PRO A 78 -3.77 17.04 11.50
CA PRO A 78 -2.97 18.19 11.04
C PRO A 78 -1.56 18.23 11.65
N LEU A 79 -1.40 17.83 12.92
CA LEU A 79 -0.09 17.79 13.58
C LEU A 79 0.82 16.73 12.98
N LEU A 80 0.29 15.53 12.70
CA LEU A 80 1.04 14.45 12.08
C LEU A 80 1.43 14.81 10.65
N LEU A 81 0.53 15.47 9.91
CA LEU A 81 0.80 15.98 8.57
C LEU A 81 1.96 16.98 8.57
N ILE A 82 1.95 17.94 9.49
CA ILE A 82 3.05 18.91 9.64
C ILE A 82 4.36 18.20 10.00
N ALA A 83 4.33 17.23 10.92
CA ALA A 83 5.51 16.46 11.31
C ALA A 83 6.10 15.67 10.11
N VAL A 84 5.25 15.00 9.32
CA VAL A 84 5.66 14.32 8.09
C VAL A 84 6.22 15.31 7.08
N ALA A 85 5.53 16.42 6.82
CA ALA A 85 5.98 17.43 5.87
C ALA A 85 7.32 18.06 6.27
N ALA A 86 7.52 18.37 7.56
CA ALA A 86 8.76 18.90 8.08
C ALA A 86 9.91 17.88 7.94
N SER A 87 9.65 16.61 8.28
CA SER A 87 10.66 15.55 8.17
C SER A 87 11.05 15.27 6.71
N LEU A 88 10.07 15.18 5.81
CA LEU A 88 10.30 15.02 4.37
C LEU A 88 11.01 16.26 3.79
N GLY A 89 10.64 17.46 4.22
CA GLY A 89 11.30 18.70 3.83
C GLY A 89 12.76 18.73 4.27
N ALA A 90 13.06 18.33 5.50
CA ALA A 90 14.42 18.20 6.01
C ALA A 90 15.24 17.18 5.19
N CYS A 91 14.68 16.00 4.92
CA CYS A 91 15.29 14.99 4.06
C CYS A 91 15.55 15.50 2.64
N TYR A 92 14.60 16.24 2.05
CA TYR A 92 14.73 16.81 0.70
C TYR A 92 15.83 17.87 0.64
N ILE A 93 15.84 18.81 1.59
CA ILE A 93 16.88 19.84 1.70
C ILE A 93 18.25 19.20 1.90
N LEU A 94 18.34 18.16 2.73
CA LEU A 94 19.56 17.40 2.95
C LEU A 94 20.04 16.71 1.68
N SER A 95 19.13 16.05 0.96
CA SER A 95 19.44 15.37 -0.31
C SER A 95 19.97 16.35 -1.35
N LEU A 96 19.37 17.54 -1.45
CA LEU A 96 19.84 18.61 -2.33
C LEU A 96 21.25 19.08 -1.92
N LYS A 97 21.45 19.41 -0.64
CA LYS A 97 22.75 19.87 -0.14
C LYS A 97 23.85 18.84 -0.37
N ASN A 98 23.57 17.56 -0.11
CA ASN A 98 24.55 16.49 -0.32
C ASN A 98 24.87 16.26 -1.80
N SER A 99 23.95 16.58 -2.72
CA SER A 99 24.20 16.55 -4.17
C SER A 99 25.10 17.69 -4.64
N GLU A 100 25.08 18.84 -3.96
CA GLU A 100 25.91 20.01 -4.30
C GLU A 100 27.28 19.98 -3.63
N ARG A 101 27.35 19.58 -2.35
CA ARG A 101 28.59 19.39 -1.60
C ARG A 101 28.43 18.25 -0.61
N LYS A 102 29.41 17.35 -0.55
CA LYS A 102 29.48 16.35 0.53
C LYS A 102 29.53 17.07 1.87
N ILE A 103 28.55 16.79 2.73
CA ILE A 103 28.48 17.41 4.05
C ILE A 103 29.55 16.77 4.94
N SER A 104 30.61 17.52 5.23
CA SER A 104 31.67 17.12 6.16
C SER A 104 31.46 17.80 7.51
N PHE A 105 31.44 17.02 8.59
CA PHE A 105 31.41 17.54 9.96
C PHE A 105 32.75 17.26 10.64
N MET A 106 33.41 18.30 11.17
CA MET A 106 34.74 18.19 11.82
C MET A 106 35.82 17.47 10.99
N GLY A 107 35.82 17.63 9.67
CA GLY A 107 36.83 17.03 8.78
C GLY A 107 36.56 15.57 8.36
N HIS A 108 35.46 14.96 8.83
CA HIS A 108 34.99 13.66 8.36
C HIS A 108 33.77 13.81 7.45
N GLU A 109 33.79 13.16 6.28
CA GLU A 109 32.63 13.09 5.38
C GLU A 109 31.52 12.27 6.06
N LEU A 110 30.36 12.89 6.32
CA LEU A 110 29.20 12.17 6.84
C LEU A 110 28.54 11.38 5.73
N THR A 111 28.36 10.09 5.94
CA THR A 111 27.64 9.23 5.01
C THR A 111 26.15 9.62 4.97
N LEU A 112 25.50 9.43 3.81
CA LEU A 112 24.06 9.70 3.68
C LEU A 112 23.21 8.99 4.74
N VAL A 113 23.57 7.76 5.08
CA VAL A 113 22.88 6.95 6.11
C VAL A 113 22.95 7.65 7.47
N GLN A 114 24.12 8.19 7.86
CA GLN A 114 24.27 8.92 9.11
C GLN A 114 23.45 10.23 9.12
N GLN A 115 23.42 10.94 8.00
CA GLN A 115 22.67 12.20 7.89
C GLN A 115 21.14 11.95 8.00
N TYR A 116 20.61 10.95 7.31
CA TYR A 116 19.20 10.54 7.45
C TYR A 116 18.91 9.98 8.84
N GLY A 117 19.85 9.22 9.43
CA GLY A 117 19.73 8.72 10.80
C GLY A 117 19.60 9.86 11.81
N LEU A 118 20.38 10.93 11.67
CA LEU A 118 20.27 12.11 12.53
C LEU A 118 18.91 12.79 12.38
N ILE A 119 18.42 12.98 11.16
CA ILE A 119 17.08 13.53 10.92
C ILE A 119 16.01 12.64 11.56
N ALA A 120 16.12 11.32 11.44
CA ALA A 120 15.17 10.38 12.03
C ALA A 120 15.16 10.49 13.57
N VAL A 121 16.33 10.52 14.21
CA VAL A 121 16.46 10.69 15.67
C VAL A 121 15.90 12.03 16.13
N CYS A 122 16.19 13.12 15.42
CA CYS A 122 15.63 14.44 15.73
C CYS A 122 14.13 14.55 15.48
N SER A 123 13.61 13.83 14.48
CA SER A 123 12.18 13.83 14.15
C SER A 123 11.37 12.94 15.10
N PHE A 124 11.99 11.95 15.74
CA PHE A 124 11.30 10.96 16.59
C PHE A 124 10.48 11.61 17.73
N PRO A 125 11.01 12.56 18.53
CA PRO A 125 10.21 13.25 19.54
C PRO A 125 9.01 14.01 18.95
N ILE A 126 9.19 14.63 17.77
CA ILE A 126 8.12 15.37 17.10
C ILE A 126 7.00 14.41 16.69
N PHE A 127 7.34 13.26 16.11
CA PHE A 127 6.38 12.23 15.74
C PHE A 127 5.68 11.62 16.96
N TYR A 128 6.40 11.42 18.06
CA TYR A 128 5.82 10.94 19.30
C TYR A 128 4.78 11.92 19.85
N LEU A 129 5.11 13.22 19.92
CA LEU A 129 4.19 14.27 20.35
C LEU A 129 3.01 14.46 19.40
N ALA A 130 3.22 14.27 18.09
CA ALA A 130 2.18 14.31 17.07
C ALA A 130 1.25 13.07 17.10
N GLY A 131 1.48 12.11 17.99
CA GLY A 131 0.64 10.92 18.13
C GLY A 131 0.84 9.87 17.04
N ALA A 132 2.01 9.83 16.39
CA ALA A 132 2.30 8.88 15.30
C ALA A 132 2.09 7.41 15.73
N GLY A 133 2.39 7.06 16.98
CA GLY A 133 2.17 5.72 17.51
C GLY A 133 0.69 5.32 17.48
N ALA A 134 -0.19 6.17 18.00
CA ALA A 134 -1.64 5.91 18.00
C ALA A 134 -2.20 5.82 16.56
N ALA A 135 -1.72 6.70 15.67
CA ALA A 135 -2.05 6.66 14.25
C ALA A 135 -1.63 5.33 13.59
N LEU A 136 -0.41 4.85 13.83
CA LEU A 136 0.08 3.57 13.31
C LEU A 136 -0.76 2.40 13.82
N PHE A 137 -1.03 2.33 15.12
CA PHE A 137 -1.89 1.27 15.68
C PHE A 137 -3.30 1.31 15.10
N TRP A 138 -3.87 2.50 14.90
CA TRP A 138 -5.20 2.66 14.32
C TRP A 138 -5.24 2.18 12.86
N VAL A 139 -4.26 2.57 12.04
CA VAL A 139 -4.16 2.16 10.63
C VAL A 139 -3.92 0.64 10.54
N LEU A 140 -3.02 0.10 11.34
CA LEU A 140 -2.73 -1.34 11.37
C LEU A 140 -3.96 -2.14 11.83
N GLY A 141 -4.63 -1.73 12.91
CA GLY A 141 -5.82 -2.41 13.42
C GLY A 141 -6.99 -2.35 12.43
N THR A 142 -7.25 -1.17 11.86
CA THR A 142 -8.33 -0.99 10.89
C THR A 142 -8.07 -1.75 9.59
N SER A 143 -6.85 -1.69 9.07
CA SER A 143 -6.48 -2.45 7.87
C SER A 143 -6.57 -3.95 8.11
N PHE A 144 -6.03 -4.46 9.22
CA PHE A 144 -6.14 -5.86 9.59
C PHE A 144 -7.61 -6.29 9.67
N PHE A 145 -8.46 -5.52 10.34
CA PHE A 145 -9.88 -5.84 10.47
C PHE A 145 -10.60 -5.86 9.12
N ILE A 146 -10.43 -4.83 8.29
CA ILE A 146 -11.07 -4.75 6.98
C ILE A 146 -10.59 -5.87 6.06
N ILE A 147 -9.28 -6.13 6.01
CA ILE A 147 -8.68 -7.17 5.19
C ILE A 147 -9.14 -8.55 5.67
N ALA A 148 -9.09 -8.82 6.98
CA ALA A 148 -9.52 -10.09 7.54
C ALA A 148 -11.01 -10.34 7.30
N LEU A 149 -11.85 -9.32 7.47
CA LEU A 149 -13.28 -9.40 7.17
C LEU A 149 -13.50 -9.72 5.69
N HIS A 150 -12.87 -8.96 4.78
CA HIS A 150 -13.00 -9.22 3.35
C HIS A 150 -12.50 -10.62 2.97
N ALA A 151 -11.30 -11.00 3.42
CA ALA A 151 -10.69 -12.30 3.12
C ALA A 151 -11.45 -13.49 3.70
N SER A 152 -12.18 -13.29 4.80
CA SER A 152 -12.99 -14.34 5.44
C SER A 152 -14.30 -14.61 4.69
N PHE A 153 -14.95 -13.55 4.21
CA PHE A 153 -16.29 -13.62 3.62
C PHE A 153 -16.28 -13.70 2.09
N TYR A 154 -15.21 -13.30 1.43
CA TYR A 154 -15.13 -13.34 -0.02
C TYR A 154 -14.99 -14.78 -0.53
N ASN A 155 -15.98 -15.25 -1.28
CA ASN A 155 -16.00 -16.61 -1.81
C ASN A 155 -15.18 -16.71 -3.10
N ILE A 156 -13.87 -16.87 -2.96
CA ILE A 156 -12.95 -16.97 -4.10
C ILE A 156 -13.14 -18.23 -4.95
N ASP A 157 -13.62 -19.31 -4.32
CA ASP A 157 -13.86 -20.59 -5.00
C ASP A 157 -14.97 -20.45 -6.07
N ALA A 158 -15.87 -19.46 -5.93
CA ALA A 158 -16.88 -19.20 -6.95
C ALA A 158 -16.32 -18.64 -8.27
N ILE A 159 -15.10 -18.11 -8.25
CA ILE A 159 -14.46 -17.44 -9.40
C ILE A 159 -13.34 -18.30 -9.97
N LEU A 160 -12.61 -19.02 -9.12
CA LEU A 160 -11.44 -19.81 -9.52
C LEU A 160 -11.79 -21.23 -9.95
N ILE A 161 -12.89 -21.79 -9.48
CA ILE A 161 -13.24 -23.20 -9.69
C ILE A 161 -14.35 -23.29 -10.74
N PRO A 162 -14.12 -24.00 -11.86
CA PRO A 162 -15.17 -24.33 -12.83
C PRO A 162 -16.37 -25.01 -12.15
N GLU A 163 -17.58 -24.82 -12.67
CA GLU A 163 -18.80 -25.37 -12.04
C GLU A 163 -18.75 -26.90 -11.85
N GLU A 164 -18.05 -27.64 -12.72
CA GLU A 164 -17.87 -29.10 -12.64
C GLU A 164 -17.15 -29.52 -11.35
N ASP A 165 -16.02 -28.90 -11.02
CA ASP A 165 -15.21 -29.20 -9.82
C ASP A 165 -15.86 -28.70 -8.51
N ARG A 166 -16.86 -27.81 -8.61
CA ARG A 166 -17.58 -27.30 -7.44
C ARG A 166 -18.46 -28.37 -6.81
N PHE A 167 -19.06 -29.25 -7.61
CA PHE A 167 -19.92 -30.32 -7.11
C PHE A 167 -19.14 -31.33 -6.28
N ASP A 168 -17.92 -31.66 -6.69
CA ASP A 168 -17.04 -32.60 -5.97
C ASP A 168 -16.67 -32.08 -4.58
N LEU A 169 -16.41 -30.76 -4.46
CA LEU A 169 -16.14 -30.13 -3.16
C LEU A 169 -17.37 -30.09 -2.24
N VAL A 170 -18.60 -30.13 -2.77
CA VAL A 170 -19.81 -30.20 -1.96
C VAL A 170 -20.05 -31.64 -1.49
N ILE A 171 -19.75 -32.63 -2.32
CA ILE A 171 -19.89 -34.06 -1.98
C ILE A 171 -18.86 -34.48 -0.93
N GLU A 172 -17.63 -33.95 -0.96
CA GLU A 172 -16.61 -34.19 0.08
C GLU A 172 -17.00 -33.56 1.44
N GLU A 173 -18.04 -32.72 1.47
CA GLU A 173 -18.52 -32.02 2.67
C GLU A 173 -19.70 -32.72 3.36
N VAL A 174 -20.32 -33.73 2.74
CA VAL A 174 -21.41 -34.57 3.29
C VAL A 174 -20.84 -35.84 3.90
#